data_AF-A0A967X8C1-F1
#
_entry.id   AF-A0A967X8C1-F1
#
_cell.length_a   1.000
_cell.length_b   1.000
_cell.length_c   1.000
_cell.angle_alpha   90.00
_cell.angle_beta   90.00
_cell.angle_gamma   90.00
#
_symmetry.space_group_name_H-M   'P 1'
#
loop_
_entity.id
_entity.type
_entity.pdbx_description
1 polymer ?
#
loop_
_entity_poly.entity_id
_entity_poly.type
_entity_poly.pdbx_seq_one_letter_code
_entity_poly.pdbx_strand_id
1 'polypeptide(L)'
;AEEIAGVAKGEDPEKDVSLNVVADHCRALTFLIGDGVLPANEGRGYVLRRILRRAARHGVLLGVERPFLFQVADAVIDEMAPAYPELAERRAFITDRVEREEGRFLETLSKGMGLLEGEIERLAAAKQKTLSGATVFKLYDTFGFPVDLTADILRGHGLGLDQAGFDSAMQAQRERARAAWKGSGDERVGEIYGRIASDLATAFLGYDALDLPSHVRALIVDGESRDVAREGEEVGVVVEETPFYAESGGQVGDRGTIVAPGGRVEVDDTQRPSGELVVHQGRVVEGAIHVEERVELAVDAEARAATVRNHSGTHLLHAALRQVLGPQAMQKGSLVAPDRLRFDFTHDAPLSDEEMREIEDLVN
;
A
#
# COMPACT_ATOMS: atom_id res chain seq x y z
N ALA A 1 29.49 -13.95 -14.19
CA ALA A 1 29.73 -12.59 -13.65
C ALA A 1 30.93 -11.93 -14.34
N GLU A 2 32.09 -12.58 -14.38
CA GLU A 2 33.29 -12.09 -15.09
C GLU A 2 33.02 -11.71 -16.55
N GLU A 3 32.42 -12.61 -17.34
CA GLU A 3 32.08 -12.37 -18.75
C GLU A 3 31.11 -11.20 -18.95
N ILE A 4 30.14 -11.04 -18.04
CA ILE A 4 29.13 -9.98 -18.11
C ILE A 4 29.75 -8.61 -17.80
N ALA A 5 30.62 -8.57 -16.78
CA ALA A 5 31.30 -7.36 -16.36
C ALA A 5 32.49 -7.00 -17.26
N GLY A 6 32.99 -7.93 -18.07
CA GLY A 6 34.23 -7.75 -18.83
C GLY A 6 35.45 -7.59 -17.92
N VAL A 7 35.44 -8.24 -16.75
CA VAL A 7 36.51 -8.17 -15.75
C VAL A 7 37.00 -9.58 -15.43
N ALA A 8 38.30 -9.81 -15.50
CA ALA A 8 38.91 -11.08 -15.11
C ALA A 8 39.26 -11.09 -13.63
N LYS A 9 38.96 -12.20 -12.95
CA LYS A 9 39.32 -12.38 -11.54
C LYS A 9 40.84 -12.42 -11.34
N GLY A 10 41.34 -11.74 -10.30
CA GLY A 10 42.76 -11.68 -9.94
C GLY A 10 43.52 -10.49 -10.52
N GLU A 11 42.90 -9.67 -11.36
CA GLU A 11 43.51 -8.44 -11.90
C GLU A 11 43.38 -7.25 -10.94
N ASP A 12 42.27 -7.18 -10.20
CA ASP A 12 41.94 -6.08 -9.29
C ASP A 12 41.25 -6.62 -8.02
N PRO A 13 41.90 -6.52 -6.84
CA PRO A 13 41.32 -7.00 -5.58
C PRO A 13 39.95 -6.42 -5.23
N GLU A 14 39.64 -5.18 -5.61
CA GLU A 14 38.34 -4.57 -5.32
C GLU A 14 37.24 -5.12 -6.23
N LYS A 15 37.58 -5.38 -7.50
CA LYS A 15 36.65 -6.02 -8.43
C LYS A 15 36.43 -7.48 -8.10
N ASP A 16 37.45 -8.18 -7.62
CA ASP A 16 37.34 -9.56 -7.14
C ASP A 16 36.33 -9.70 -5.98
N VAL A 17 36.35 -8.74 -5.04
CA VAL A 17 35.35 -8.69 -3.97
C VAL A 17 33.96 -8.56 -4.55
N SER A 18 33.77 -7.65 -5.50
CA SER A 18 32.45 -7.44 -6.13
C SER A 18 31.97 -8.67 -6.90
N LEU A 19 32.85 -9.34 -7.65
CA LEU A 19 32.54 -10.59 -8.35
C LEU A 19 32.11 -11.70 -7.37
N ASN A 20 32.82 -11.86 -6.25
CA ASN A 20 32.47 -12.85 -5.23
C ASN A 20 31.13 -12.53 -4.54
N VAL A 21 30.87 -11.25 -4.26
CA VAL A 21 29.60 -10.81 -3.65
C VAL A 21 28.43 -11.09 -4.60
N VAL A 22 28.56 -10.72 -5.88
CA VAL A 22 27.53 -10.99 -6.90
C VAL A 22 27.25 -12.49 -6.98
N ALA A 23 28.28 -13.33 -7.09
CA ALA A 23 28.10 -14.77 -7.21
C ALA A 23 27.37 -15.38 -6.00
N ASP A 24 27.82 -15.07 -4.77
CA ASP A 24 27.22 -15.63 -3.57
C ASP A 24 25.78 -15.14 -3.34
N HIS A 25 25.54 -13.84 -3.59
CA HIS A 25 24.22 -13.25 -3.40
C HIS A 25 23.24 -13.74 -4.46
N CYS A 26 23.65 -13.89 -5.73
CA CYS A 26 22.81 -14.50 -6.78
C CYS A 26 22.49 -15.96 -6.46
N ARG A 27 23.42 -16.71 -5.87
CA ARG A 27 23.14 -18.07 -5.42
C ARG A 27 22.03 -18.07 -4.36
N ALA A 28 22.16 -17.28 -3.30
CA ALA A 28 21.11 -17.16 -2.28
C ALA A 28 19.76 -16.69 -2.85
N LEU A 29 19.80 -15.71 -3.75
CA LEU A 29 18.63 -15.16 -4.44
C LEU A 29 17.87 -16.23 -5.25
N THR A 30 18.61 -17.03 -6.02
CA THR A 30 18.07 -18.10 -6.88
C THR A 30 17.31 -19.13 -6.06
N PHE A 31 17.90 -19.59 -4.95
CA PHE A 31 17.26 -20.56 -4.06
C PHE A 31 16.03 -19.98 -3.36
N LEU A 32 16.13 -18.78 -2.80
CA LEU A 32 15.00 -18.17 -2.08
C LEU A 32 13.78 -17.94 -3.00
N ILE A 33 14.01 -17.43 -4.22
CA ILE A 33 12.94 -17.26 -5.20
C ILE A 33 12.43 -18.61 -5.70
N GLY A 34 13.34 -19.56 -5.91
CA GLY A 34 13.02 -20.96 -6.22
C GLY A 34 12.08 -21.58 -5.18
N ASP A 35 12.28 -21.30 -3.89
CA ASP A 35 11.42 -21.75 -2.79
C ASP A 35 10.09 -20.97 -2.67
N GLY A 36 9.87 -19.96 -3.52
CA GLY A 36 8.67 -19.13 -3.54
C GLY A 36 8.72 -17.91 -2.60
N VAL A 37 9.89 -17.55 -2.07
CA VAL A 37 10.05 -16.27 -1.36
C VAL A 37 10.07 -15.13 -2.37
N LEU A 38 9.20 -14.14 -2.16
CA LEU A 38 9.11 -12.95 -3.01
C LEU A 38 9.61 -11.70 -2.26
N PRO A 39 10.20 -10.72 -2.96
CA PRO A 39 10.61 -9.47 -2.32
C PRO A 39 9.44 -8.75 -1.65
N ALA A 40 9.64 -8.36 -0.40
CA ALA A 40 8.62 -7.70 0.43
C ALA A 40 9.24 -6.64 1.33
N ASN A 41 8.40 -5.87 2.03
CA ASN A 41 8.87 -4.84 2.97
C ASN A 41 9.27 -5.43 4.34
N GLU A 42 8.88 -6.67 4.65
CA GLU A 42 9.10 -7.31 5.95
C GLU A 42 9.47 -8.80 5.82
N GLY A 43 9.94 -9.39 6.93
CA GLY A 43 10.22 -10.81 7.04
C GLY A 43 11.25 -11.33 6.03
N ARG A 44 11.01 -12.55 5.50
CA ARG A 44 11.91 -13.20 4.54
C ARG A 44 12.02 -12.43 3.22
N GLY A 45 10.95 -11.80 2.77
CA GLY A 45 10.95 -10.99 1.55
C GLY A 45 11.79 -9.72 1.68
N TYR A 46 11.88 -9.13 2.87
CA TYR A 46 12.80 -8.01 3.13
C TYR A 46 14.27 -8.44 3.02
N VAL A 47 14.61 -9.60 3.59
CA VAL A 47 15.97 -10.14 3.49
C VAL A 47 16.34 -10.43 2.04
N LEU A 48 15.45 -11.07 1.28
CA LEU A 48 15.65 -11.33 -0.15
C LEU A 48 15.91 -10.05 -0.93
N ARG A 49 15.09 -9.02 -0.70
CA ARG A 49 15.24 -7.70 -1.34
C ARG A 49 16.60 -7.06 -1.03
N ARG A 50 17.08 -7.17 0.21
CA ARG A 50 18.40 -6.66 0.61
C ARG A 50 19.55 -7.39 -0.09
N ILE A 51 19.45 -8.71 -0.24
CA ILE A 51 20.44 -9.53 -0.95
C ILE A 51 20.52 -9.11 -2.43
N LEU A 52 19.35 -8.98 -3.09
CA LEU A 52 19.25 -8.54 -4.49
C LEU A 52 19.92 -7.18 -4.69
N ARG A 53 19.54 -6.19 -3.88
CA ARG A 53 20.04 -4.81 -3.98
C ARG A 53 21.55 -4.73 -3.80
N ARG A 54 22.10 -5.53 -2.88
CA ARG A 54 23.53 -5.60 -2.65
C ARG A 54 24.28 -6.20 -3.84
N ALA A 55 23.75 -7.29 -4.43
CA ALA A 55 24.33 -7.87 -5.64
C ALA A 55 24.30 -6.88 -6.81
N ALA A 56 23.17 -6.21 -7.03
CA ALA A 56 23.01 -5.23 -8.10
C ALA A 56 23.96 -4.03 -7.93
N ARG A 57 24.15 -3.52 -6.71
CA ARG A 57 25.14 -2.48 -6.42
C ARG A 57 26.56 -2.92 -6.82
N HIS A 58 26.96 -4.13 -6.46
CA HIS A 58 28.28 -4.64 -6.83
C HIS A 58 28.43 -4.84 -8.35
N GLY A 59 27.34 -5.11 -9.07
CA GLY A 59 27.31 -5.03 -10.53
C GLY A 59 27.62 -3.63 -11.06
N VAL A 60 27.01 -2.60 -10.49
CA VAL A 60 27.30 -1.20 -10.86
C VAL A 60 28.75 -0.83 -10.56
N LEU A 61 29.30 -1.26 -9.42
CA LEU A 61 30.73 -1.05 -9.11
C LEU A 61 31.67 -1.75 -10.11
N LEU A 62 31.21 -2.80 -10.77
CA LEU A 62 31.91 -3.48 -11.85
C LEU A 62 31.69 -2.82 -13.23
N GLY A 63 30.89 -1.76 -13.31
CA GLY A 63 30.56 -1.05 -14.55
C GLY A 63 29.34 -1.60 -15.30
N VAL A 64 28.53 -2.44 -14.66
CA VAL A 64 27.31 -3.00 -15.26
C VAL A 64 26.10 -2.17 -14.85
N GLU A 65 25.56 -1.39 -15.78
CA GLU A 65 24.43 -0.47 -15.55
C GLU A 65 23.07 -1.00 -16.06
N ARG A 66 23.03 -2.24 -16.53
CA ARG A 66 21.82 -2.92 -17.00
C ARG A 66 21.49 -4.11 -16.11
N PRO A 67 20.23 -4.58 -16.08
CA PRO A 67 19.90 -5.83 -15.41
C PRO A 67 20.78 -6.99 -15.94
N PHE A 68 21.35 -7.75 -15.02
CA PHE A 68 22.25 -8.86 -15.34
C PHE A 68 22.23 -10.00 -14.31
N LEU A 69 21.69 -9.77 -13.10
CA LEU A 69 21.63 -10.79 -12.05
C LEU A 69 20.79 -11.99 -12.48
N PHE A 70 19.82 -11.81 -13.39
CA PHE A 70 19.05 -12.92 -13.95
C PHE A 70 19.92 -13.86 -14.79
N GLN A 71 20.93 -13.35 -15.51
CA GLN A 71 21.89 -14.17 -16.25
C GLN A 71 22.80 -14.94 -15.30
N VAL A 72 23.16 -14.33 -14.17
CA VAL A 72 23.94 -15.02 -13.12
C VAL A 72 23.07 -16.07 -12.41
N ALA A 73 21.80 -15.79 -12.16
CA ALA A 73 20.85 -16.75 -11.62
C ALA A 73 20.65 -17.93 -12.57
N ASP A 74 20.56 -17.69 -13.88
CA ASP A 74 20.46 -18.73 -14.91
C ASP A 74 21.67 -19.69 -14.87
N ALA A 75 22.89 -19.14 -14.78
CA ALA A 75 24.11 -19.93 -14.61
C ALA A 75 24.15 -20.70 -13.27
N VAL A 76 23.62 -20.13 -12.18
CA VAL A 76 23.46 -20.84 -10.90
C VAL A 76 22.49 -22.02 -11.05
N ILE A 77 21.39 -21.85 -11.78
CA ILE A 77 20.42 -22.93 -12.01
C ILE A 77 21.10 -24.06 -12.79
N ASP A 78 21.89 -23.76 -13.83
CA ASP A 78 22.62 -24.76 -14.60
C ASP A 78 23.56 -25.60 -13.72
N GLU A 79 24.34 -24.94 -12.86
CA GLU A 79 25.30 -25.61 -11.97
C GLU A 79 24.60 -26.46 -10.90
N MET A 80 23.45 -26.00 -10.40
CA MET A 80 22.78 -26.61 -9.23
C MET A 80 21.68 -27.61 -9.62
N ALA A 81 21.13 -27.55 -10.83
CA ALA A 81 20.04 -28.41 -11.31
C ALA A 81 20.25 -29.93 -11.12
N PRO A 82 21.47 -30.49 -11.24
CA PRO A 82 21.69 -31.92 -10.99
C PRO A 82 21.33 -32.37 -9.57
N ALA A 83 21.47 -31.48 -8.58
CA ALA A 83 21.13 -31.75 -7.18
C ALA A 83 19.77 -31.14 -6.76
N TYR A 84 19.32 -30.09 -7.46
CA TYR A 84 18.13 -29.30 -7.15
C TYR A 84 17.27 -29.10 -8.41
N PRO A 85 16.61 -30.16 -8.93
CA PRO A 85 15.87 -30.12 -10.19
C PRO A 85 14.71 -29.11 -10.19
N GLU A 86 14.15 -28.78 -9.03
CA GLU A 86 13.10 -27.78 -8.84
C GLU A 86 13.50 -26.37 -9.28
N LEU A 87 14.81 -26.06 -9.27
CA LEU A 87 15.33 -24.80 -9.79
C LEU A 87 15.19 -24.71 -11.31
N ALA A 88 15.41 -25.83 -12.01
CA ALA A 88 15.23 -25.90 -13.45
C ALA A 88 13.76 -25.80 -13.84
N GLU A 89 12.86 -26.46 -13.10
CA GLU A 89 11.41 -26.36 -13.29
C GLU A 89 10.89 -24.93 -13.12
N ARG A 90 11.49 -24.16 -12.19
CA ARG A 90 11.10 -22.78 -11.88
C ARG A 90 11.96 -21.73 -12.58
N ARG A 91 12.83 -22.10 -13.53
CA ARG A 91 13.82 -21.20 -14.15
C ARG A 91 13.20 -19.90 -14.65
N ALA A 92 12.17 -19.99 -15.50
CA ALA A 92 11.53 -18.82 -16.09
C ALA A 92 10.95 -17.87 -15.02
N PHE A 93 10.38 -18.43 -13.94
CA PHE A 93 9.88 -17.63 -12.83
C PHE A 93 11.02 -16.97 -12.06
N ILE A 94 12.10 -17.69 -11.76
CA ILE A 94 13.25 -17.13 -11.04
C ILE A 94 13.87 -16.00 -11.85
N THR A 95 14.21 -16.23 -13.12
CA THR A 95 14.91 -15.24 -13.96
C THR A 95 14.06 -14.00 -14.18
N ASP A 96 12.76 -14.13 -14.49
CA ASP A 96 11.83 -13.00 -14.65
C ASP A 96 11.74 -12.15 -13.37
N ARG A 97 11.62 -12.81 -12.20
CA ARG A 97 11.52 -12.10 -10.92
C ARG A 97 12.80 -11.36 -10.59
N VAL A 98 13.96 -11.97 -10.83
CA VAL A 98 15.25 -11.32 -10.60
C VAL A 98 15.42 -10.11 -11.51
N GLU A 99 15.14 -10.26 -12.81
CA GLU A 99 15.30 -9.20 -13.81
C GLU A 99 14.41 -7.98 -13.50
N ARG A 100 13.12 -8.19 -13.21
CA ARG A 100 12.20 -7.09 -12.90
C ARG A 100 12.59 -6.33 -11.63
N GLU A 101 12.95 -7.07 -10.58
CA GLU A 101 13.32 -6.47 -9.29
C GLU A 101 14.64 -5.71 -9.37
N GLU A 102 15.61 -6.25 -10.13
CA GLU A 102 16.86 -5.56 -10.43
C GLU A 102 16.63 -4.30 -11.26
N GLY A 103 15.83 -4.37 -12.34
CA GLY A 103 15.52 -3.22 -13.19
C GLY A 103 14.93 -2.05 -12.40
N ARG A 104 13.86 -2.30 -11.62
CA ARG A 104 13.25 -1.27 -10.76
C ARG A 104 14.23 -0.68 -9.75
N PHE A 105 15.13 -1.51 -9.25
CA PHE A 105 16.14 -1.04 -8.30
C PHE A 105 17.22 -0.20 -8.97
N LEU A 106 17.72 -0.56 -10.15
CA LEU A 106 18.75 0.21 -10.87
C LEU A 106 18.29 1.64 -11.17
N GLU A 107 17.01 1.84 -11.53
CA GLU A 107 16.42 3.16 -11.71
C GLU A 107 16.47 4.03 -10.43
N THR A 108 16.23 3.39 -9.28
CA THR A 108 16.28 4.04 -7.96
C THR A 108 17.73 4.31 -7.53
N LEU A 109 18.63 3.35 -7.82
CA LEU A 109 20.04 3.37 -7.45
C LEU A 109 20.77 4.54 -8.10
N SER A 110 20.59 4.73 -9.40
CA SER A 110 21.25 5.81 -10.16
C SER A 110 20.92 7.21 -9.59
N LYS A 111 19.65 7.45 -9.24
CA LYS A 111 19.21 8.74 -8.67
C LYS A 111 19.74 9.00 -7.26
N GLY A 112 19.82 7.95 -6.43
CA GLY A 112 20.24 8.09 -5.03
C GLY A 112 21.75 8.05 -4.81
N MET A 113 22.52 7.38 -5.67
CA MET A 113 23.96 7.20 -5.47
C MET A 113 24.72 8.53 -5.54
N GLY A 114 24.48 9.36 -6.57
CA GLY A 114 25.17 10.64 -6.69
C GLY A 114 24.92 11.59 -5.53
N LEU A 115 23.71 11.54 -4.93
CA LEU A 115 23.40 12.33 -3.75
C LEU A 115 24.13 11.80 -2.50
N LEU A 116 24.19 10.49 -2.32
CA LEU A 116 24.92 9.89 -1.21
C LEU A 116 26.43 10.13 -1.32
N GLU A 117 27.01 10.03 -2.52
CA GLU A 117 28.42 10.33 -2.77
C GLU A 117 28.78 11.77 -2.39
N GLY A 118 27.96 12.75 -2.81
CA GLY A 118 28.15 14.14 -2.42
C GLY A 118 28.05 14.37 -0.90
N GLU A 119 27.18 13.63 -0.21
CA GLU A 119 27.09 13.68 1.26
C GLU A 119 28.30 13.02 1.94
N ILE A 120 28.85 11.94 1.40
CA ILE A 120 30.08 11.30 1.88
C ILE A 120 31.26 12.27 1.75
N GLU A 121 31.40 12.95 0.62
CA GLU A 121 32.44 13.97 0.41
C GLU A 121 32.31 15.12 1.41
N ARG A 122 31.07 15.60 1.64
CA ARG A 122 30.79 16.66 2.62
C ARG A 122 31.15 16.23 4.04
N LEU A 123 30.83 15.00 4.44
CA LEU A 123 31.21 14.45 5.74
C LEU A 123 32.73 14.37 5.88
N ALA A 124 33.43 13.91 4.85
CA ALA A 124 34.89 13.84 4.82
C ALA A 124 35.52 15.23 4.98
N ALA A 125 35.05 16.23 4.24
CA ALA A 125 35.50 17.62 4.33
C ALA A 125 35.25 18.22 5.72
N ALA A 126 34.10 17.90 6.33
CA ALA A 126 33.73 18.33 7.68
C ALA A 126 34.35 17.49 8.81
N LYS A 127 35.13 16.44 8.48
CA LYS A 127 35.67 15.44 9.42
C LYS A 127 34.62 14.80 10.32
N GLN A 128 33.40 14.64 9.81
CA GLN A 128 32.31 13.96 10.48
C GLN A 128 32.29 12.48 10.07
N LYS A 129 31.89 11.60 10.99
CA LYS A 129 31.85 10.16 10.75
C LYS A 129 30.44 9.59 10.62
N THR A 130 29.40 10.40 10.73
CA THR A 130 28.02 9.92 10.79
C THR A 130 27.14 10.74 9.86
N LEU A 131 26.44 10.07 8.95
CA LEU A 131 25.39 10.69 8.14
C LEU A 131 24.15 10.93 9.01
N SER A 132 23.63 12.15 8.97
CA SER A 132 22.48 12.53 9.82
C SER A 132 21.22 11.77 9.44
N GLY A 133 20.39 11.47 10.44
CA GLY A 133 19.13 10.78 10.22
C GLY A 133 18.17 11.51 9.28
N ALA A 134 18.21 12.84 9.28
CA ALA A 134 17.41 13.67 8.36
C ALA A 134 17.84 13.50 6.89
N THR A 135 19.15 13.38 6.62
CA THR A 135 19.65 13.12 5.26
C THR A 135 19.31 11.71 4.81
N VAL A 136 19.44 10.72 5.71
CA VAL A 136 19.01 9.33 5.45
C VAL A 136 17.50 9.27 5.16
N PHE A 137 16.71 10.00 5.94
CA PHE A 137 15.26 10.10 5.74
C PHE A 137 14.94 10.71 4.37
N LYS A 138 15.63 11.77 3.97
CA LYS A 138 15.46 12.38 2.64
C LYS A 138 15.81 11.40 1.51
N LEU A 139 16.92 10.67 1.64
CA LEU A 139 17.32 9.62 0.70
C LEU A 139 16.22 8.55 0.56
N TYR A 140 15.66 8.10 1.67
CA TYR A 140 14.59 7.12 1.71
C TYR A 140 13.25 7.62 1.16
N ASP A 141 12.75 8.74 1.71
CA ASP A 141 11.39 9.25 1.46
C ASP A 141 11.27 9.93 0.10
N THR A 142 12.25 10.75 -0.28
CA THR A 142 12.18 11.55 -1.52
C THR A 142 12.72 10.78 -2.73
N PHE A 143 13.77 9.98 -2.54
CA PHE A 143 14.48 9.33 -3.66
C PHE A 143 14.28 7.81 -3.68
N GLY A 144 13.55 7.24 -2.73
CA GLY A 144 13.33 5.80 -2.61
C GLY A 144 14.59 5.01 -2.25
N PHE A 145 15.67 5.67 -1.84
CA PHE A 145 16.96 5.05 -1.66
C PHE A 145 16.98 4.20 -0.38
N PRO A 146 17.34 2.91 -0.46
CA PRO A 146 17.17 2.02 0.68
C PRO A 146 18.11 2.35 1.86
N VAL A 147 17.56 2.34 3.08
CA VAL A 147 18.33 2.63 4.31
C VAL A 147 19.39 1.57 4.57
N ASP A 148 19.05 0.30 4.30
CA ASP A 148 19.97 -0.83 4.43
C ASP A 148 21.17 -0.70 3.47
N LEU A 149 20.93 -0.22 2.25
CA LEU A 149 21.97 0.04 1.28
C LEU A 149 22.82 1.26 1.66
N THR A 150 22.19 2.32 2.15
CA THR A 150 22.88 3.50 2.68
C THR A 150 23.86 3.09 3.79
N ALA A 151 23.40 2.27 4.73
CA ALA A 151 24.24 1.75 5.82
C ALA A 151 25.40 0.88 5.31
N ASP A 152 25.18 0.05 4.29
CA ASP A 152 26.22 -0.80 3.69
C ASP A 152 27.29 0.03 2.97
N ILE A 153 26.88 1.07 2.23
CA ILE A 153 27.79 2.01 1.54
C ILE A 153 28.62 2.78 2.58
N LEU A 154 27.97 3.43 3.55
CA LEU A 154 28.65 4.22 4.58
C LEU A 154 29.70 3.39 5.32
N ARG A 155 29.38 2.13 5.65
CA ARG A 155 30.32 1.22 6.31
C ARG A 155 31.58 0.96 5.49
N GLY A 156 31.44 0.83 4.16
CA GLY A 156 32.58 0.70 3.24
C GLY A 156 33.54 1.89 3.31
N HIS A 157 33.03 3.10 3.60
CA HIS A 157 33.82 4.31 3.79
C HIS A 157 34.22 4.56 5.26
N GLY A 158 33.96 3.61 6.17
CA GLY A 158 34.21 3.80 7.61
C GLY A 158 33.31 4.84 8.28
N LEU A 159 32.17 5.14 7.67
CA LEU A 159 31.14 6.05 8.16
C LEU A 159 29.97 5.28 8.79
N GLY A 160 29.26 5.94 9.71
CA GLY A 160 28.06 5.46 10.36
C GLY A 160 26.80 6.17 9.87
N LEU A 161 25.66 5.59 10.23
CA LEU A 161 24.32 6.12 9.96
C LEU A 161 23.67 6.46 11.31
N ASP A 162 23.12 7.66 11.45
CA ASP A 162 22.33 8.05 12.62
C ASP A 162 20.91 7.44 12.55
N GLN A 163 20.79 6.20 13.03
CA GLN A 163 19.55 5.43 13.00
C GLN A 163 18.48 6.06 13.87
N ALA A 164 18.86 6.58 15.05
CA ALA A 164 17.92 7.22 15.97
C ALA A 164 17.30 8.50 15.36
N GLY A 165 18.12 9.31 14.68
CA GLY A 165 17.62 10.47 13.94
C GLY A 165 16.71 10.08 12.77
N PHE A 166 17.00 8.99 12.06
CA PHE A 166 16.14 8.48 10.99
C PHE A 166 14.79 8.01 11.54
N ASP A 167 14.81 7.22 12.60
CA ASP A 167 13.60 6.72 13.26
C ASP A 167 12.74 7.88 13.78
N SER A 168 13.38 8.91 14.36
CA SER A 168 12.70 10.14 14.78
C SER A 168 12.05 10.88 13.61
N ALA A 169 12.74 11.00 12.47
CA ALA A 169 12.19 11.62 11.27
C ALA A 169 11.01 10.82 10.68
N MET A 170 11.10 9.49 10.68
CA MET A 170 10.00 8.58 10.30
C MET A 170 8.79 8.74 11.23
N GLN A 171 9.00 8.84 12.55
CA GLN A 171 7.91 9.09 13.49
C GLN A 171 7.30 10.48 13.29
N ALA A 172 8.11 11.52 13.11
CA ALA A 172 7.61 12.86 12.82
C ALA A 172 6.83 12.93 11.49
N GLN A 173 7.19 12.12 10.48
CA GLN A 173 6.38 11.98 9.26
C GLN A 173 5.06 11.28 9.54
N ARG A 174 5.07 10.16 10.28
CA ARG A 174 3.86 9.45 10.69
C ARG A 174 2.94 10.33 11.52
N GLU A 175 3.48 11.09 12.45
CA GLU A 175 2.75 12.06 13.27
C GLU A 175 2.21 13.20 12.43
N ARG A 176 2.95 13.72 11.44
CA ARG A 176 2.43 14.73 10.49
C ARG A 176 1.32 14.17 9.61
N ALA A 177 1.45 12.94 9.11
CA ALA A 177 0.40 12.27 8.35
C ALA A 177 -0.85 12.04 9.23
N ARG A 178 -0.65 11.62 10.47
CA ARG A 178 -1.70 11.52 11.48
C ARG A 178 -2.28 12.88 11.84
N ALA A 179 -1.49 13.95 11.94
CA ALA A 179 -1.95 15.30 12.29
C ALA A 179 -2.69 15.97 11.13
N ALA A 180 -2.29 15.70 9.89
CA ALA A 180 -3.03 16.07 8.69
C ALA A 180 -4.39 15.35 8.63
N TRP A 181 -4.48 14.13 9.16
CA TRP A 181 -5.73 13.44 9.43
C TRP A 181 -6.47 14.05 10.64
N LYS A 182 -5.77 14.38 11.73
CA LYS A 182 -6.28 14.93 13.01
C LYS A 182 -6.83 16.36 12.91
N GLY A 183 -6.58 17.06 11.81
CA GLY A 183 -7.20 18.35 11.49
C GLY A 183 -8.71 18.29 11.31
N SER A 184 -9.32 17.09 11.24
CA SER A 184 -10.77 16.88 11.08
C SER A 184 -11.56 16.63 12.38
N GLY A 185 -10.93 16.59 13.58
CA GLY A 185 -11.65 16.33 14.85
C GLY A 185 -11.78 14.85 15.26
N ASP A 186 -11.09 13.95 14.56
CA ASP A 186 -11.31 12.49 14.59
C ASP A 186 -10.89 11.74 15.88
N GLU A 187 -9.95 12.24 16.68
CA GLU A 187 -9.45 11.48 17.85
C GLU A 187 -10.45 11.39 19.01
N ARG A 188 -11.15 12.49 19.31
CA ARG A 188 -12.21 12.51 20.34
C ARG A 188 -13.40 11.65 19.91
N VAL A 189 -13.69 11.69 18.61
CA VAL A 189 -14.74 10.90 17.96
C VAL A 189 -14.39 9.41 17.98
N GLY A 190 -13.13 9.04 17.74
CA GLY A 190 -12.63 7.66 17.86
C GLY A 190 -12.77 7.06 19.26
N GLU A 191 -12.47 7.82 20.33
CA GLU A 191 -12.68 7.38 21.72
C GLU A 191 -14.17 7.16 22.05
N ILE A 192 -15.06 7.93 21.44
CA ILE A 192 -16.51 7.79 21.61
C ILE A 192 -17.01 6.56 20.85
N TYR A 193 -16.61 6.39 19.60
CA TYR A 193 -16.96 5.18 18.85
C TYR A 193 -16.42 3.91 19.52
N GLY A 194 -15.22 3.96 20.11
CA GLY A 194 -14.69 2.85 20.90
C GLY A 194 -15.55 2.50 22.11
N ARG A 195 -16.07 3.49 22.83
CA ARG A 195 -17.01 3.29 23.96
C ARG A 195 -18.37 2.79 23.51
N ILE A 196 -18.92 3.35 22.44
CA ILE A 196 -20.22 2.91 21.90
C ILE A 196 -20.11 1.46 21.41
N ALA A 197 -19.04 1.12 20.70
CA ALA A 197 -18.81 -0.22 20.15
C ALA A 197 -18.55 -1.30 21.21
N SER A 198 -18.27 -0.95 22.48
CA SER A 198 -18.19 -1.96 23.56
C SER A 198 -19.55 -2.46 24.01
N ASP A 199 -20.59 -1.63 23.83
CA ASP A 199 -21.92 -1.88 24.37
C ASP A 199 -22.95 -2.15 23.25
N LEU A 200 -22.66 -1.71 22.02
CA LEU A 200 -23.56 -1.77 20.87
C LEU A 200 -22.87 -2.37 19.64
N ALA A 201 -23.65 -3.17 18.91
CA ALA A 201 -23.33 -3.67 17.57
C ALA A 201 -24.53 -3.38 16.65
N THR A 202 -24.27 -3.18 15.36
CA THR A 202 -25.32 -2.94 14.36
C THR A 202 -25.40 -4.12 13.40
N ALA A 203 -26.57 -4.75 13.30
CA ALA A 203 -26.81 -5.82 12.34
C ALA A 203 -27.04 -5.24 10.94
N PHE A 204 -26.23 -5.67 9.97
CA PHE A 204 -26.39 -5.24 8.58
C PHE A 204 -27.34 -6.18 7.84
N LEU A 205 -28.45 -5.63 7.33
CA LEU A 205 -29.50 -6.35 6.58
C LEU A 205 -29.65 -5.84 5.13
N GLY A 206 -28.70 -5.02 4.66
CA GLY A 206 -28.74 -4.37 3.36
C GLY A 206 -28.54 -5.26 2.14
N TYR A 207 -28.35 -6.58 2.35
CA TYR A 207 -28.32 -7.58 1.28
C TYR A 207 -29.73 -7.95 0.80
N ASP A 208 -30.72 -7.93 1.71
CA ASP A 208 -32.08 -8.40 1.44
C ASP A 208 -33.08 -7.25 1.29
N ALA A 209 -32.80 -6.09 1.89
CA ALA A 209 -33.67 -4.93 1.89
C ALA A 209 -32.90 -3.61 1.72
N LEU A 210 -33.54 -2.61 1.11
CA LEU A 210 -33.02 -1.24 1.03
C LEU A 210 -33.71 -0.29 2.01
N ASP A 211 -34.80 -0.76 2.62
CA ASP A 211 -35.56 -0.06 3.63
C ASP A 211 -35.98 -1.03 4.74
N LEU A 212 -35.97 -0.55 5.99
CA LEU A 212 -36.48 -1.29 7.15
C LEU A 212 -36.74 -0.37 8.35
N PRO A 213 -37.66 -0.73 9.25
CA PRO A 213 -37.79 -0.10 10.55
C PRO A 213 -36.67 -0.56 11.49
N SER A 214 -36.16 0.34 12.32
CA SER A 214 -35.16 0.05 13.35
C SER A 214 -35.32 0.97 14.56
N HIS A 215 -34.49 0.78 15.57
CA HIS A 215 -34.42 1.66 16.74
C HIS A 215 -33.08 2.40 16.80
N VAL A 216 -33.14 3.69 17.10
CA VAL A 216 -31.95 4.50 17.40
C VAL A 216 -31.36 4.04 18.72
N ARG A 217 -30.07 3.69 18.73
CA ARG A 217 -29.34 3.25 19.93
C ARG A 217 -28.37 4.31 20.46
N ALA A 218 -27.87 5.18 19.59
CA ALA A 218 -27.06 6.34 19.98
C ALA A 218 -27.12 7.46 18.94
N LEU A 219 -26.98 8.69 19.40
CA LEU A 219 -26.77 9.88 18.57
C LEU A 219 -25.45 10.55 18.99
N ILE A 220 -24.66 10.96 18.00
CA ILE A 220 -23.38 11.65 18.20
C ILE A 220 -23.49 13.01 17.51
N VAL A 221 -23.39 14.10 18.28
CA VAL A 221 -23.43 15.48 17.75
C VAL A 221 -22.24 16.23 18.33
N ASP A 222 -21.51 16.98 17.50
CA ASP A 222 -20.27 17.68 17.87
C ASP A 222 -19.22 16.79 18.55
N GLY A 223 -19.23 15.49 18.21
CA GLY A 223 -18.34 14.51 18.82
C GLY A 223 -18.67 14.26 20.30
N GLU A 224 -19.94 14.29 20.69
CA GLU A 224 -20.44 13.86 22.01
C GLU A 224 -21.73 13.05 21.85
N SER A 225 -21.94 12.05 22.73
CA SER A 225 -23.20 11.30 22.78
C SER A 225 -24.33 12.18 23.35
N ARG A 226 -25.47 12.23 22.67
CA ARG A 226 -26.65 13.00 23.10
C ARG A 226 -27.92 12.17 22.98
N ASP A 227 -28.93 12.51 23.79
CA ASP A 227 -30.24 11.85 23.76
C ASP A 227 -31.16 12.37 22.65
N VAL A 228 -30.81 13.52 22.05
CA VAL A 228 -31.57 14.19 21.00
C VAL A 228 -30.65 14.94 20.04
N ALA A 229 -30.95 14.87 18.75
CA ALA A 229 -30.40 15.74 17.71
C ALA A 229 -31.54 16.53 17.06
N ARG A 230 -31.33 17.82 16.81
CA ARG A 230 -32.34 18.78 16.34
C ARG A 230 -32.01 19.31 14.95
N GLU A 231 -33.04 19.84 14.30
CA GLU A 231 -32.95 20.48 12.98
C GLU A 231 -31.74 21.41 12.84
N GLY A 232 -30.98 21.19 11.76
CA GLY A 232 -29.76 21.90 11.45
C GLY A 232 -28.48 21.27 12.03
N GLU A 233 -28.56 20.36 13.01
CA GLU A 233 -27.38 19.70 13.58
C GLU A 233 -26.83 18.59 12.66
N GLU A 234 -25.50 18.53 12.56
CA GLU A 234 -24.77 17.37 12.03
C GLU A 234 -24.79 16.26 13.08
N VAL A 235 -25.10 15.04 12.65
CA VAL A 235 -25.35 13.91 13.54
C VAL A 235 -24.80 12.60 12.97
N GLY A 236 -24.14 11.83 13.83
CA GLY A 236 -23.91 10.40 13.64
C GLY A 236 -25.02 9.61 14.31
N VAL A 237 -25.79 8.84 13.55
CA VAL A 237 -26.89 8.00 14.07
C VAL A 237 -26.44 6.54 14.09
N VAL A 238 -26.57 5.89 15.24
CA VAL A 238 -26.38 4.44 15.39
C VAL A 238 -27.73 3.80 15.62
N VAL A 239 -28.03 2.75 14.86
CA VAL A 239 -29.26 1.97 14.98
C VAL A 239 -28.95 0.50 15.27
N GLU A 240 -29.96 -0.23 15.71
CA GLU A 240 -29.86 -1.68 16.00
C GLU A 240 -29.62 -2.51 14.73
N GLU A 241 -30.45 -2.30 13.71
CA GLU A 241 -30.36 -2.95 12.40
C GLU A 241 -30.35 -1.89 11.29
N THR A 242 -29.57 -2.09 10.23
CA THR A 242 -29.48 -1.14 9.11
C THR A 242 -29.41 -1.80 7.73
N PRO A 243 -30.09 -1.23 6.70
CA PRO A 243 -29.90 -1.60 5.31
C PRO A 243 -28.72 -0.86 4.65
N PHE A 244 -28.10 0.12 5.32
CA PHE A 244 -27.01 0.94 4.77
C PHE A 244 -25.68 0.19 4.86
N TYR A 245 -25.02 0.03 3.72
CA TYR A 245 -23.68 -0.52 3.63
C TYR A 245 -22.70 0.54 4.13
N ALA A 246 -21.94 0.17 5.15
CA ALA A 246 -20.86 0.99 5.64
C ALA A 246 -19.63 0.86 4.73
N GLU A 247 -18.93 1.97 4.49
CA GLU A 247 -17.73 2.01 3.64
C GLU A 247 -16.77 0.85 3.95
N SER A 248 -16.45 0.08 2.91
CA SER A 248 -15.52 -1.05 3.03
C SER A 248 -15.02 -1.52 1.67
N GLY A 249 -13.80 -2.07 1.62
CA GLY A 249 -13.25 -2.66 0.40
C GLY A 249 -13.11 -1.70 -0.79
N GLY A 250 -13.05 -0.39 -0.54
CA GLY A 250 -13.03 0.66 -1.56
C GLY A 250 -14.42 1.12 -2.03
N GLN A 251 -15.49 0.46 -1.61
CA GLN A 251 -16.87 0.90 -1.85
C GLN A 251 -17.27 1.95 -0.82
N VAL A 252 -17.76 3.10 -1.30
CA VAL A 252 -18.26 4.20 -0.45
C VAL A 252 -19.50 3.78 0.34
N GLY A 253 -19.68 4.40 1.51
CA GLY A 253 -20.86 4.22 2.34
C GLY A 253 -22.14 4.67 1.64
N ASP A 254 -23.25 4.04 1.99
CA ASP A 254 -24.54 4.44 1.42
C ASP A 254 -25.06 5.76 1.96
N ARG A 255 -25.95 6.33 1.15
CA ARG A 255 -26.72 7.53 1.41
C ARG A 255 -28.20 7.21 1.44
N GLY A 256 -28.98 8.12 1.99
CA GLY A 256 -30.43 7.95 2.08
C GLY A 256 -31.04 8.77 3.19
N THR A 257 -32.07 8.24 3.83
CA THR A 257 -32.81 8.95 4.88
C THR A 257 -33.10 8.05 6.07
N ILE A 258 -33.13 8.68 7.25
CA ILE A 258 -33.69 8.09 8.48
C ILE A 258 -34.87 8.98 8.89
N VAL A 259 -36.07 8.40 8.95
CA VAL A 259 -37.31 9.13 9.24
C VAL A 259 -37.88 8.66 10.59
N ALA A 260 -38.00 9.60 11.52
CA ALA A 260 -38.70 9.44 12.77
C ALA A 260 -40.10 10.09 12.68
N PRO A 261 -41.05 9.76 13.57
CA PRO A 261 -42.35 10.44 13.62
C PRO A 261 -42.25 11.97 13.76
N GLY A 262 -41.21 12.47 14.44
CA GLY A 262 -41.00 13.89 14.73
C GLY A 262 -39.79 14.53 14.03
N GLY A 263 -39.12 13.83 13.11
CA GLY A 263 -37.93 14.38 12.46
C GLY A 263 -37.38 13.53 11.33
N ARG A 264 -36.46 14.12 10.56
CA ARG A 264 -35.85 13.49 9.40
C ARG A 264 -34.36 13.82 9.33
N VAL A 265 -33.56 12.79 9.10
CA VAL A 265 -32.11 12.89 8.85
C VAL A 265 -31.84 12.53 7.39
N GLU A 266 -31.13 13.39 6.68
CA GLU A 266 -30.50 13.07 5.40
C GLU A 266 -29.10 12.51 5.69
N VAL A 267 -28.85 11.28 5.23
CA VAL A 267 -27.59 10.57 5.44
C VAL A 267 -26.71 10.76 4.22
N ASP A 268 -25.55 11.37 4.42
CA ASP A 268 -24.57 11.68 3.39
C ASP A 268 -23.47 10.61 3.27
N ASP A 269 -23.24 9.85 4.34
CA ASP A 269 -22.24 8.80 4.38
C ASP A 269 -22.55 7.76 5.49
N THR A 270 -22.11 6.52 5.30
CA THR A 270 -22.26 5.44 6.28
C THR A 270 -20.90 4.80 6.52
N GLN A 271 -20.44 4.81 7.78
CA GLN A 271 -19.08 4.42 8.15
C GLN A 271 -19.08 3.31 9.19
N ARG A 272 -18.00 2.52 9.22
CA ARG A 272 -17.75 1.48 10.24
C ARG A 272 -16.49 1.81 11.03
N PRO A 273 -16.55 2.76 11.99
CA PRO A 273 -15.36 3.25 12.67
C PRO A 273 -14.72 2.25 13.64
N SER A 274 -15.50 1.30 14.18
CA SER A 274 -14.98 0.30 15.12
C SER A 274 -15.85 -0.97 15.14
N GLY A 275 -15.24 -2.13 14.97
CA GLY A 275 -15.91 -3.44 15.10
C GLY A 275 -17.17 -3.56 14.24
N GLU A 276 -18.29 -3.88 14.89
CA GLU A 276 -19.60 -4.02 14.25
C GLU A 276 -20.45 -2.74 14.30
N LEU A 277 -19.91 -1.63 14.81
CA LEU A 277 -20.62 -0.37 14.90
C LEU A 277 -20.73 0.27 13.52
N VAL A 278 -21.97 0.52 13.08
CA VAL A 278 -22.26 1.29 11.87
C VAL A 278 -22.81 2.66 12.26
N VAL A 279 -22.23 3.71 11.71
CA VAL A 279 -22.60 5.10 11.97
C VAL A 279 -23.07 5.76 10.68
N HIS A 280 -24.30 6.26 10.71
CA HIS A 280 -24.92 7.00 9.61
C HIS A 280 -24.63 8.48 9.85
N GLN A 281 -23.75 9.07 9.04
CA GLN A 281 -23.36 10.48 9.14
C GLN A 281 -24.26 11.32 8.24
N GLY A 282 -24.81 12.38 8.81
CA GLY A 282 -25.71 13.25 8.06
C GLY A 282 -26.23 14.40 8.88
N ARG A 283 -27.32 15.02 8.41
CA ARG A 283 -27.89 16.21 9.03
C ARG A 283 -29.38 16.01 9.33
N VAL A 284 -29.81 16.50 10.49
CA VAL A 284 -31.24 16.62 10.78
C VAL A 284 -31.81 17.76 9.94
N VAL A 285 -32.62 17.43 8.94
CA VAL A 285 -33.20 18.42 8.00
C VAL A 285 -34.59 18.88 8.40
N GLU A 286 -35.23 18.18 9.33
CA GLU A 286 -36.56 18.52 9.85
C GLU A 286 -36.70 17.99 11.28
N GLY A 287 -37.20 18.83 12.20
CA GLY A 287 -37.65 18.37 13.51
C GLY A 287 -36.52 17.87 14.43
N ALA A 288 -36.72 16.72 15.08
CA ALA A 288 -35.73 16.11 15.97
C ALA A 288 -35.81 14.58 15.96
N ILE A 289 -34.69 13.94 16.31
CA ILE A 289 -34.58 12.48 16.49
C ILE A 289 -34.04 12.19 17.89
N HIS A 290 -34.59 11.15 18.53
CA HIS A 290 -34.27 10.75 19.90
C HIS A 290 -33.65 9.35 19.97
N VAL A 291 -32.82 9.12 20.99
CA VAL A 291 -32.37 7.76 21.34
C VAL A 291 -33.57 6.90 21.77
N GLU A 292 -33.53 5.61 21.44
CA GLU A 292 -34.61 4.59 21.55
C GLU A 292 -35.83 4.80 20.65
N GLU A 293 -35.85 5.88 19.86
CA GLU A 293 -36.94 6.13 18.92
C GLU A 293 -36.96 5.10 17.78
N ARG A 294 -38.17 4.68 17.39
CA ARG A 294 -38.36 3.84 16.21
C ARG A 294 -38.33 4.71 14.95
N VAL A 295 -37.50 4.32 14.00
CA VAL A 295 -37.26 5.05 12.75
C VAL A 295 -37.38 4.14 11.54
N GLU A 296 -37.77 4.72 10.40
CA GLU A 296 -37.75 4.06 9.10
C GLU A 296 -36.45 4.47 8.38
N LEU A 297 -35.62 3.49 8.04
CA LEU A 297 -34.39 3.67 7.26
C LEU A 297 -34.70 3.40 5.79
N ALA A 298 -34.21 4.25 4.88
CA ALA A 298 -34.32 4.03 3.44
C ALA A 298 -33.03 4.47 2.73
N VAL A 299 -32.37 3.53 2.06
CA VAL A 299 -31.19 3.77 1.22
C VAL A 299 -31.61 4.38 -0.12
N ASP A 300 -30.77 5.26 -0.67
CA ASP A 300 -30.89 5.69 -2.07
C ASP A 300 -30.63 4.50 -3.00
N ALA A 301 -31.72 3.90 -3.49
CA ALA A 301 -31.70 2.71 -4.32
C ALA A 301 -30.98 2.94 -5.67
N GLU A 302 -31.05 4.15 -6.24
CA GLU A 302 -30.40 4.46 -7.51
C GLU A 302 -28.88 4.55 -7.32
N ALA A 303 -28.45 5.26 -6.29
CA ALA A 303 -27.04 5.36 -5.92
C ALA A 303 -26.45 3.99 -5.58
N ARG A 304 -27.16 3.19 -4.76
CA ARG A 304 -26.75 1.81 -4.43
C ARG A 304 -26.60 0.96 -5.69
N ALA A 305 -27.58 0.99 -6.59
CA ALA A 305 -27.54 0.20 -7.81
C ALA A 305 -26.37 0.61 -8.72
N ALA A 306 -26.06 1.91 -8.80
CA ALA A 306 -24.91 2.41 -9.52
C ALA A 306 -23.58 1.93 -8.90
N THR A 307 -23.46 2.00 -7.58
CA THR A 307 -22.31 1.46 -6.84
C THR A 307 -22.13 -0.04 -7.06
N VAL A 308 -23.21 -0.83 -7.05
CA VAL A 308 -23.15 -2.29 -7.30
C VAL A 308 -22.70 -2.59 -8.74
N ARG A 309 -23.15 -1.81 -9.73
CA ARG A 309 -22.65 -1.92 -11.12
C ARG A 309 -21.16 -1.62 -11.19
N ASN A 310 -20.72 -0.54 -10.56
CA ASN A 310 -19.31 -0.14 -10.52
C ASN A 310 -18.43 -1.15 -9.75
N HIS A 311 -18.96 -1.79 -8.71
CA HIS A 311 -18.30 -2.88 -7.99
C HIS A 311 -18.08 -4.08 -8.91
N SER A 312 -19.13 -4.49 -9.63
CA SER A 312 -19.03 -5.57 -10.61
C SER A 312 -18.04 -5.22 -11.73
N GLY A 313 -18.11 -3.98 -12.22
CA GLY A 313 -17.18 -3.41 -13.19
C GLY A 313 -15.72 -3.45 -12.70
N THR A 314 -15.48 -3.25 -11.40
CA THR A 314 -14.14 -3.35 -10.81
C THR A 314 -13.57 -4.77 -10.93
N HIS A 315 -14.38 -5.81 -10.69
CA HIS A 315 -13.93 -7.19 -10.87
C HIS A 315 -13.68 -7.55 -12.33
N LEU A 316 -14.55 -7.11 -13.23
CA LEU A 316 -14.38 -7.30 -14.68
C LEU A 316 -13.12 -6.59 -15.18
N LEU A 317 -12.92 -5.33 -14.78
CA LEU A 317 -11.73 -4.55 -15.11
C LEU A 317 -10.47 -5.23 -14.58
N HIS A 318 -10.49 -5.76 -13.35
CA HIS A 318 -9.33 -6.46 -12.81
C HIS A 318 -9.02 -7.74 -13.61
N ALA A 319 -10.03 -8.51 -14.00
CA ALA A 319 -9.85 -9.69 -14.84
C ALA A 319 -9.26 -9.33 -16.21
N ALA A 320 -9.81 -8.31 -16.88
CA ALA A 320 -9.34 -7.82 -18.17
C ALA A 320 -7.89 -7.32 -18.10
N LEU A 321 -7.56 -6.52 -17.08
CA LEU A 321 -6.19 -6.06 -16.84
C LEU A 321 -5.20 -7.23 -16.69
N ARG A 322 -5.59 -8.30 -16.00
CA ARG A 322 -4.75 -9.49 -15.84
C ARG A 322 -4.59 -10.29 -17.13
N GLN A 323 -5.59 -10.25 -18.00
CA GLN A 323 -5.55 -10.93 -19.29
C GLN A 323 -4.66 -10.21 -20.29
N VAL A 324 -4.80 -8.89 -20.40
CA VAL A 324 -4.04 -8.06 -21.36
C VAL A 324 -2.62 -7.83 -20.87
N LEU A 325 -2.45 -7.39 -19.62
CA LEU A 325 -1.16 -6.97 -19.09
C LEU A 325 -0.43 -8.12 -18.40
N GLY A 326 -1.13 -9.20 -18.06
CA GLY A 326 -0.57 -10.35 -17.34
C GLY A 326 -0.81 -10.34 -15.82
N PRO A 327 -0.43 -11.41 -15.12
CA PRO A 327 -0.78 -11.65 -13.72
C PRO A 327 -0.17 -10.66 -12.72
N GLN A 328 0.78 -9.83 -13.15
CA GLN A 328 1.40 -8.76 -12.37
C GLN A 328 0.53 -7.52 -12.22
N ALA A 329 -0.57 -7.39 -12.97
CA ALA A 329 -1.59 -6.36 -12.75
C ALA A 329 -2.36 -6.67 -11.46
N MET A 330 -1.78 -6.30 -10.32
CA MET A 330 -2.33 -6.50 -8.99
C MET A 330 -2.96 -5.21 -8.48
N GLN A 331 -4.12 -5.33 -7.85
CA GLN A 331 -4.78 -4.20 -7.20
C GLN A 331 -3.89 -3.57 -6.13
N LYS A 332 -3.85 -2.24 -6.11
CA LYS A 332 -3.21 -1.39 -5.10
C LYS A 332 -4.17 -0.43 -4.42
N GLY A 333 -5.30 -0.14 -5.06
CA GLY A 333 -6.34 0.72 -4.54
C GLY A 333 -7.62 0.55 -5.35
N SER A 334 -8.75 0.86 -4.73
CA SER A 334 -10.04 0.92 -5.42
C SER A 334 -10.90 2.00 -4.78
N LEU A 335 -11.66 2.70 -5.62
CA LEU A 335 -12.77 3.54 -5.22
C LEU A 335 -13.99 3.10 -6.04
N VAL A 336 -15.07 2.73 -5.38
CA VAL A 336 -16.34 2.37 -6.00
C VAL A 336 -17.40 3.32 -5.46
N ALA A 337 -17.77 4.30 -6.27
CA ALA A 337 -18.79 5.30 -5.96
C ALA A 337 -19.92 5.23 -7.00
N PRO A 338 -21.10 5.84 -6.76
CA PRO A 338 -22.19 5.84 -7.72
C PRO A 338 -21.83 6.47 -9.07
N ASP A 339 -21.01 7.52 -9.05
CA ASP A 339 -20.65 8.34 -10.22
C ASP A 339 -19.42 7.81 -10.98
N ARG A 340 -18.55 7.03 -10.33
CA ARG A 340 -17.33 6.50 -10.94
C ARG A 340 -16.77 5.30 -10.19
N LEU A 341 -15.96 4.52 -10.91
CA LEU A 341 -15.00 3.59 -10.32
C LEU A 341 -13.57 4.05 -10.63
N ARG A 342 -12.66 3.88 -9.67
CA ARG A 342 -11.21 4.03 -9.86
C ARG A 342 -10.55 2.74 -9.43
N PHE A 343 -9.67 2.20 -10.27
CA PHE A 343 -8.91 1.00 -9.96
C PHE A 343 -7.42 1.27 -10.13
N ASP A 344 -6.68 1.20 -9.03
CA ASP A 344 -5.23 1.42 -9.02
C ASP A 344 -4.54 0.06 -9.07
N PHE A 345 -3.64 -0.16 -10.03
CA PHE A 345 -2.96 -1.44 -10.23
C PHE A 345 -1.47 -1.28 -10.51
N THR A 346 -0.70 -2.35 -10.31
CA THR A 346 0.73 -2.37 -10.64
C THR A 346 0.97 -2.59 -12.14
N HIS A 347 1.64 -1.63 -12.76
CA HIS A 347 2.13 -1.74 -14.12
C HIS A 347 3.36 -0.83 -14.27
N ASP A 348 4.34 -1.26 -15.07
CA ASP A 348 5.66 -0.63 -15.16
C ASP A 348 5.71 0.55 -16.16
N ALA A 349 4.65 0.74 -16.95
CA ALA A 349 4.52 1.81 -17.94
C ALA A 349 3.08 2.36 -17.98
N PRO A 350 2.84 3.54 -18.58
CA PRO A 350 1.48 3.95 -18.96
C PRO A 350 0.89 2.99 -19.98
N LEU A 351 -0.42 2.74 -19.92
CA LEU A 351 -1.12 1.95 -20.93
C LEU A 351 -1.05 2.64 -22.29
N SER A 352 -0.78 1.86 -23.33
CA SER A 352 -0.92 2.29 -24.71
C SER A 352 -2.39 2.43 -25.09
N ASP A 353 -2.67 3.21 -26.14
CA ASP A 353 -4.03 3.36 -26.69
C ASP A 353 -4.64 2.03 -27.16
N GLU A 354 -3.80 1.07 -27.56
CA GLU A 354 -4.23 -0.26 -28.01
C GLU A 354 -4.61 -1.15 -26.82
N GLU A 355 -3.77 -1.20 -25.78
CA GLU A 355 -4.08 -1.91 -24.54
C GLU A 355 -5.34 -1.34 -23.86
N MET A 356 -5.51 -0.01 -23.85
CA MET A 356 -6.72 0.60 -23.29
C MET A 356 -7.99 0.15 -24.02
N ARG A 357 -7.96 0.10 -25.36
CA ARG A 357 -9.11 -0.38 -26.15
C ARG A 357 -9.36 -1.87 -25.92
N GLU A 358 -8.32 -2.69 -25.89
CA GLU A 358 -8.46 -4.13 -25.64
C GLU A 358 -9.08 -4.40 -24.25
N ILE A 359 -8.64 -3.67 -23.22
CA ILE A 359 -9.21 -3.76 -21.89
C ILE A 359 -10.69 -3.32 -21.90
N GLU A 360 -11.02 -2.22 -22.58
CA GLU A 360 -12.40 -1.74 -22.71
C GLU A 360 -13.30 -2.75 -23.43
N ASP A 361 -12.83 -3.34 -24.53
CA ASP A 361 -13.55 -4.35 -25.32
C ASP A 361 -13.75 -5.67 -24.55
N LEU A 362 -12.84 -6.02 -23.62
CA LEU A 362 -12.98 -7.20 -22.76
C LEU A 362 -13.95 -6.99 -21.60
N VAL A 363 -14.13 -5.75 -21.15
CA VAL A 363 -15.03 -5.41 -20.04
C VAL A 363 -16.48 -5.25 -20.52
N ASN A 364 -16.69 -4.71 -21.72
CA ASN A 364 -18.00 -4.52 -22.37
C ASN A 364 -18.54 -5.81 -22.99
#